data_AF-A0A1M2VRT9-F1
#
_entry.id   AF-A0A1M2VRT9-F1
#
_cell.length_a   1.000
_cell.length_b   1.000
_cell.length_c   1.000
_cell.angle_alpha   90.00
_cell.angle_beta   90.00
_cell.angle_gamma   90.00
#
_symmetry.space_group_name_H-M   'P 1'
#
loop_
_entity.id
_entity.type
_entity.pdbx_description
1 polymer ?
#
loop_
_entity_poly.entity_id
_entity_poly.type
_entity_poly.pdbx_seq_one_letter_code
_entity_poly.pdbx_strand_id
1 'polypeptide(L)'
;MPSGLDLEQASTCSSCSIVENKSNYWTPTLHYQAANGSFIRVPQAAGPLTGSPNAGMVVYYIQTGSNVKAFPKGFRMISGDPWLRTYDATIDDSRSIMFRCLQSNDASGNGPDTHGLPTTPCPGGIRSQINFPTCWDGKNLDTPNHKDHVRYAINASFGDFGQGCPSTHPVQLPLLYIETYWDTTAFNSGWQNGKQPFVWAMGDPTGYGYHADYMMGWPEDVLQNAMDQCTDYGGQVSSCPVLHTRADQDMNDCAAPPRVDEVFEGWTETLPGCNPVQPGPARATPSSGCGAPTTTLPANQVSWFKSGIDGWEAVGCAAEPAGQLLLTGGTTSSSGMTIESCLSTCKSKGLRFAGLKNGNTCSCGNTFDTSKVSTNYACNIACKGDGGEFCGAANRLVVYNSGAVVTVPPSQPTTTAPTGSQPTGGATVAKYGQVSNLRRAVVQRLTDKFMRYSAADKA
;
A
#
# COMPACT_ATOMS: atom_id res chain seq x y z
N MET A 1 2.11 15.69 6.99
CA MET A 1 2.83 15.18 8.18
C MET A 1 3.54 16.32 8.92
N PRO A 2 3.63 16.26 10.27
CA PRO A 2 4.29 17.30 11.08
C PRO A 2 5.75 17.51 10.65
N SER A 3 6.24 18.74 10.72
CA SER A 3 7.66 19.04 10.56
C SER A 3 8.47 18.32 11.65
N GLY A 4 9.62 17.76 11.27
CA GLY A 4 10.55 17.11 12.21
C GLY A 4 10.20 15.68 12.65
N LEU A 5 9.15 15.06 12.09
CA LEU A 5 8.93 13.63 12.30
C LEU A 5 9.98 12.81 11.54
N ASP A 6 10.77 12.06 12.30
CA ASP A 6 11.70 11.07 11.77
C ASP A 6 11.04 9.69 11.67
N LEU A 7 10.70 9.28 10.45
CA LEU A 7 10.06 7.98 10.19
C LEU A 7 10.95 6.81 10.59
N GLU A 8 12.26 6.94 10.46
CA GLU A 8 13.22 5.89 10.80
C GLU A 8 13.12 5.55 12.30
N GLN A 9 13.09 6.58 13.16
CA GLN A 9 12.99 6.41 14.61
C GLN A 9 11.57 6.12 15.09
N ALA A 10 10.56 6.71 14.47
CA ALA A 10 9.16 6.57 14.91
C ALA A 10 8.54 5.20 14.55
N SER A 11 9.05 4.52 13.52
CA SER A 11 8.46 3.27 13.03
C SER A 11 8.89 2.05 13.85
N THR A 12 7.92 1.32 14.37
CA THR A 12 8.09 0.09 15.15
C THR A 12 8.13 -1.18 14.30
N CYS A 13 7.63 -1.12 13.07
CA CYS A 13 7.69 -2.16 12.06
C CYS A 13 7.76 -1.53 10.67
N SER A 14 7.88 -2.34 9.62
CA SER A 14 7.74 -1.87 8.23
C SER A 14 7.14 -2.96 7.36
N SER A 15 6.30 -2.54 6.43
CA SER A 15 5.64 -3.36 5.42
C SER A 15 6.56 -3.62 4.20
N CYS A 16 7.82 -3.19 4.28
CA CYS A 16 8.81 -3.32 3.22
C CYS A 16 9.60 -4.62 3.29
N SER A 17 9.98 -5.21 2.15
CA SER A 17 10.87 -6.38 2.12
C SER A 17 12.28 -6.08 2.64
N ILE A 18 12.74 -4.83 2.52
CA ILE A 18 14.05 -4.40 3.01
C ILE A 18 13.92 -3.96 4.48
N VAL A 19 14.78 -4.48 5.35
CA VAL A 19 14.70 -4.27 6.81
C VAL A 19 14.90 -2.80 7.16
N GLU A 20 15.88 -2.16 6.54
CA GLU A 20 16.31 -0.81 6.85
C GLU A 20 15.34 0.25 6.37
N ASN A 21 14.50 -0.08 5.38
CA ASN A 21 13.59 0.91 4.85
C ASN A 21 12.31 1.06 5.69
N LYS A 22 12.14 2.25 6.27
CA LYS A 22 10.95 2.70 6.99
C LYS A 22 10.31 3.95 6.35
N SER A 23 10.64 4.22 5.09
CA SER A 23 10.04 5.27 4.28
C SER A 23 8.55 5.04 4.08
N ASN A 24 7.82 6.13 3.90
CA ASN A 24 6.39 6.07 3.59
C ASN A 24 6.14 6.42 2.12
N TYR A 25 5.21 5.71 1.52
CA TYR A 25 4.84 5.83 0.11
C TYR A 25 3.34 5.78 0.02
N TRP A 26 2.77 6.65 -0.79
CA TRP A 26 1.33 6.72 -0.89
C TRP A 26 0.91 6.97 -2.34
N THR A 27 -0.16 6.29 -2.76
CA THR A 27 -0.83 6.50 -4.06
C THR A 27 -2.34 6.52 -3.84
N PRO A 28 -3.11 7.18 -4.73
CA PRO A 28 -4.55 7.06 -4.70
C PRO A 28 -4.99 5.64 -5.04
N THR A 29 -6.19 5.29 -4.59
CA THR A 29 -6.71 3.93 -4.71
C THR A 29 -7.73 3.83 -5.82
N LEU A 30 -7.66 2.75 -6.59
CA LEU A 30 -8.55 2.51 -7.71
C LEU A 30 -9.88 1.93 -7.20
N HIS A 31 -10.99 2.39 -7.76
CA HIS A 31 -12.34 1.90 -7.46
C HIS A 31 -13.02 1.47 -8.76
N TYR A 32 -13.81 0.42 -8.70
CA TYR A 32 -14.76 0.05 -9.76
C TYR A 32 -16.08 0.76 -9.51
N GLN A 33 -16.58 1.48 -10.52
CA GLN A 33 -17.90 2.09 -10.53
C GLN A 33 -18.89 1.18 -11.26
N ALA A 34 -19.84 0.61 -10.51
CA ALA A 34 -20.89 -0.24 -11.06
C ALA A 34 -21.93 0.58 -11.84
N ALA A 35 -22.75 -0.13 -12.62
CA ALA A 35 -23.81 0.47 -13.44
C ALA A 35 -24.87 1.24 -12.64
N ASN A 36 -25.10 0.83 -11.39
CA ASN A 36 -25.99 1.53 -10.46
C ASN A 36 -25.35 2.78 -9.83
N GLY A 37 -24.10 3.11 -10.19
CA GLY A 37 -23.34 4.26 -9.69
C GLY A 37 -22.53 3.99 -8.43
N SER A 38 -22.73 2.86 -7.75
CA SER A 38 -21.97 2.50 -6.54
C SER A 38 -20.52 2.15 -6.85
N PHE A 39 -19.66 2.28 -5.84
CA PHE A 39 -18.23 2.07 -5.93
C PHE A 39 -17.82 0.90 -5.05
N ILE A 40 -16.78 0.17 -5.47
CA ILE A 40 -16.06 -0.76 -4.63
C ILE A 40 -14.57 -0.59 -4.88
N ARG A 41 -13.77 -0.62 -3.81
CA ARG A 41 -12.32 -0.56 -3.91
C ARG A 41 -11.80 -1.75 -4.72
N VAL A 42 -10.90 -1.49 -5.67
CA VAL A 42 -10.19 -2.53 -6.40
C VAL A 42 -9.05 -3.07 -5.52
N PRO A 43 -8.98 -4.39 -5.28
CA PRO A 43 -7.87 -4.99 -4.54
C PRO A 43 -6.53 -4.76 -5.24
N GLN A 44 -5.46 -4.66 -4.47
CA GLN A 44 -4.12 -4.73 -5.01
C GLN A 44 -3.64 -6.19 -5.05
N ALA A 45 -2.92 -6.56 -6.09
CA ALA A 45 -2.22 -7.82 -6.20
C ALA A 45 -0.75 -7.65 -5.81
N ALA A 46 -0.11 -8.74 -5.38
CA ALA A 46 1.35 -8.78 -5.27
C ALA A 46 1.98 -8.54 -6.65
N GLY A 47 3.02 -7.71 -6.70
CA GLY A 47 3.80 -7.53 -7.93
C GLY A 47 4.52 -8.82 -8.35
N PRO A 48 4.91 -8.95 -9.63
CA PRO A 48 5.72 -10.07 -10.11
C PRO A 48 6.95 -10.24 -9.24
N LEU A 49 7.31 -11.50 -9.00
CA LEU A 49 8.54 -11.86 -8.32
C LEU A 49 8.62 -11.33 -6.88
N THR A 50 7.58 -10.70 -6.33
CA THR A 50 7.63 -10.00 -5.03
C THR A 50 7.46 -10.89 -3.80
N GLY A 51 7.34 -12.20 -3.97
CA GLY A 51 7.01 -13.13 -2.89
C GLY A 51 5.49 -13.30 -2.80
N SER A 52 4.97 -13.47 -1.59
CA SER A 52 3.53 -13.59 -1.30
C SER A 52 3.03 -12.52 -0.32
N PRO A 53 3.31 -11.22 -0.54
CA PRO A 53 2.65 -10.17 0.22
C PRO A 53 1.15 -10.14 -0.06
N ASN A 54 0.35 -9.73 0.93
CA ASN A 54 -1.11 -9.68 0.80
C ASN A 54 -1.60 -8.61 -0.20
N ALA A 55 -0.82 -7.54 -0.42
CA ALA A 55 -1.09 -6.39 -1.26
C ALA A 55 0.18 -5.54 -1.39
N GLY A 56 0.13 -4.39 -2.08
CA GLY A 56 1.13 -3.33 -1.99
C GLY A 56 1.67 -2.80 -3.30
N MET A 57 2.92 -2.32 -3.25
CA MET A 57 3.60 -1.63 -4.34
C MET A 57 4.99 -2.22 -4.56
N VAL A 58 5.44 -2.24 -5.81
CA VAL A 58 6.85 -2.45 -6.11
C VAL A 58 7.51 -1.09 -6.19
N VAL A 59 8.54 -0.87 -5.39
CA VAL A 59 9.25 0.40 -5.30
C VAL A 59 10.68 0.19 -5.72
N TYR A 60 11.21 1.06 -6.54
CA TYR A 60 12.55 0.92 -7.07
C TYR A 60 13.33 2.17 -6.73
N TYR A 61 14.58 1.93 -6.32
CA TYR A 61 15.60 2.96 -6.14
C TYR A 61 16.66 2.71 -7.21
N ILE A 62 16.64 3.51 -8.26
CA ILE A 62 17.46 3.28 -9.45
C ILE A 62 18.57 4.33 -9.52
N GLN A 63 19.81 3.88 -9.75
CA GLN A 63 20.94 4.78 -9.93
C GLN A 63 20.93 5.39 -11.34
N THR A 64 20.29 6.54 -11.50
CA THR A 64 20.31 7.27 -12.78
C THR A 64 21.55 8.17 -12.82
N GLY A 65 22.56 7.76 -13.61
CA GLY A 65 23.77 8.55 -13.83
C GLY A 65 24.92 8.24 -12.85
N SER A 66 25.78 9.22 -12.61
CA SER A 66 26.93 9.14 -11.70
C SER A 66 26.77 10.10 -10.51
N ASN A 67 27.35 9.76 -9.36
CA ASN A 67 27.30 10.57 -8.13
C ASN A 67 25.88 10.76 -7.56
N VAL A 68 25.06 9.71 -7.62
CA VAL A 68 23.74 9.67 -7.00
C VAL A 68 23.87 9.89 -5.48
N LYS A 69 23.13 10.86 -4.96
CA LYS A 69 23.07 11.19 -3.54
C LYS A 69 21.78 10.65 -2.93
N ALA A 70 21.89 9.84 -1.89
CA ALA A 70 20.73 9.40 -1.13
C ALA A 70 19.85 10.57 -0.69
N PHE A 71 18.55 10.32 -0.56
CA PHE A 71 17.64 11.32 -0.02
C PHE A 71 18.06 11.69 1.40
N PRO A 72 18.23 12.99 1.73
CA PRO A 72 18.61 13.41 3.07
C PRO A 72 17.49 13.13 4.07
N LYS A 73 17.85 13.00 5.36
CA LYS A 73 16.86 12.84 6.43
C LYS A 73 15.80 13.95 6.42
N GLY A 74 14.52 13.56 6.50
CA GLY A 74 13.39 14.48 6.48
C GLY A 74 12.92 14.91 5.07
N PHE A 75 13.56 14.41 4.02
CA PHE A 75 13.18 14.68 2.64
C PHE A 75 11.78 14.14 2.30
N ARG A 76 10.99 14.92 1.55
CA ARG A 76 9.67 14.50 1.05
C ARG A 76 9.34 15.16 -0.29
N MET A 77 8.64 14.46 -1.16
CA MET A 77 8.25 14.98 -2.47
C MET A 77 6.97 14.34 -2.99
N ILE A 78 6.31 15.01 -3.94
CA ILE A 78 5.14 14.51 -4.66
C ILE A 78 5.42 14.46 -6.16
N SER A 79 5.04 13.35 -6.80
CA SER A 79 5.01 13.19 -8.25
C SER A 79 3.56 13.11 -8.76
N GLY A 80 3.32 13.58 -9.98
CA GLY A 80 1.97 13.61 -10.59
C GLY A 80 1.13 14.80 -10.12
N ASP A 81 -0.06 14.96 -10.71
CA ASP A 81 -0.95 16.09 -10.43
C ASP A 81 -2.41 15.61 -10.31
N PRO A 82 -3.01 15.61 -9.10
CA PRO A 82 -4.35 15.05 -8.85
C PRO A 82 -5.48 15.72 -9.63
N TRP A 83 -5.22 16.91 -10.18
CA TRP A 83 -6.23 17.72 -10.86
C TRP A 83 -6.26 17.50 -12.37
N LEU A 84 -5.27 16.81 -12.96
CA LEU A 84 -5.28 16.55 -14.40
C LEU A 84 -6.38 15.56 -14.80
N ARG A 85 -7.00 15.82 -15.96
CA ARG A 85 -8.00 14.96 -16.62
C ARG A 85 -7.75 14.76 -18.11
N THR A 86 -6.61 15.22 -18.60
CA THR A 86 -6.12 15.01 -19.95
C THR A 86 -4.60 14.91 -19.92
N TYR A 87 -4.02 14.17 -20.87
CA TYR A 87 -2.58 14.16 -21.07
C TYR A 87 -2.11 15.51 -21.62
N ASP A 88 -0.97 15.99 -21.13
CA ASP A 88 -0.26 17.15 -21.66
C ASP A 88 1.25 16.89 -21.62
N ALA A 89 1.86 16.69 -22.80
CA ALA A 89 3.29 16.44 -22.92
C ALA A 89 4.17 17.62 -22.47
N THR A 90 3.61 18.81 -22.29
CA THR A 90 4.34 19.98 -21.79
C THR A 90 4.42 20.04 -20.26
N ILE A 91 3.66 19.19 -19.57
CA ILE A 91 3.64 19.09 -18.10
C ILE A 91 4.45 17.86 -17.68
N ASP A 92 5.53 18.06 -16.93
CA ASP A 92 6.40 16.96 -16.48
C ASP A 92 5.64 15.90 -15.69
N ASP A 93 4.76 16.32 -14.77
CA ASP A 93 3.92 15.43 -13.98
C ASP A 93 3.03 14.55 -14.88
N SER A 94 2.50 15.09 -15.98
CA SER A 94 1.70 14.32 -16.93
C SER A 94 2.52 13.26 -17.68
N ARG A 95 3.82 13.46 -17.85
CA ARG A 95 4.74 12.52 -18.53
C ARG A 95 5.29 11.44 -17.60
N SER A 96 5.12 11.61 -16.28
CA SER A 96 5.66 10.73 -15.24
C SER A 96 4.83 9.47 -14.98
N ILE A 97 3.59 9.43 -15.50
CA ILE A 97 2.58 8.41 -15.21
C ILE A 97 2.45 7.44 -16.38
N MET A 98 2.26 6.16 -16.07
CA MET A 98 1.85 5.18 -17.06
C MET A 98 1.00 4.06 -16.52
N PHE A 99 0.25 3.43 -17.42
CA PHE A 99 -0.60 2.29 -17.14
C PHE A 99 -0.30 1.16 -18.10
N ARG A 100 -0.47 -0.08 -17.63
CA ARG A 100 -0.42 -1.27 -18.46
C ARG A 100 -1.66 -2.13 -18.25
N CYS A 101 -2.24 -2.55 -19.36
CA CYS A 101 -3.30 -3.55 -19.39
C CYS A 101 -2.66 -4.95 -19.46
N LEU A 102 -2.74 -5.72 -18.38
CA LEU A 102 -2.08 -7.03 -18.27
C LEU A 102 -2.93 -8.09 -18.98
N GLN A 103 -2.28 -8.92 -19.82
CA GLN A 103 -2.95 -9.97 -20.59
C GLN A 103 -3.12 -11.28 -19.81
N SER A 104 -2.27 -11.52 -18.83
CA SER A 104 -2.43 -12.62 -17.89
C SER A 104 -1.90 -12.20 -16.51
N ASN A 105 -2.02 -13.09 -15.52
CA ASN A 105 -1.36 -12.89 -14.23
C ASN A 105 0.18 -13.00 -14.33
N ASP A 106 0.70 -13.35 -15.51
CA ASP A 106 2.11 -13.20 -15.83
C ASP A 106 2.44 -11.71 -15.89
N ALA A 107 2.99 -11.19 -14.80
CA ALA A 107 3.49 -9.83 -14.75
C ALA A 107 4.82 -9.65 -15.53
N SER A 108 4.96 -10.45 -16.59
CA SER A 108 5.80 -10.21 -17.73
C SER A 108 5.14 -9.04 -18.46
N GLY A 109 5.68 -7.83 -18.29
CA GLY A 109 5.11 -6.59 -18.79
C GLY A 109 5.11 -6.45 -20.32
N ASN A 110 4.71 -7.48 -21.07
CA ASN A 110 4.59 -7.48 -22.51
C ASN A 110 3.32 -6.72 -22.89
N GLY A 111 3.49 -5.50 -23.39
CA GLY A 111 2.40 -4.70 -23.92
C GLY A 111 2.75 -3.22 -23.97
N PRO A 112 2.08 -2.44 -24.84
CA PRO A 112 2.25 -0.99 -24.83
C PRO A 112 1.70 -0.43 -23.52
N ASP A 113 2.42 0.53 -22.95
CA ASP A 113 1.84 1.35 -21.90
C ASP A 113 0.97 2.46 -22.47
N THR A 114 0.09 2.98 -21.63
CA THR A 114 -0.80 4.10 -21.92
C THR A 114 -0.63 5.22 -20.90
N HIS A 115 -0.91 6.45 -21.29
CA HIS A 115 -0.86 7.61 -20.39
C HIS A 115 -2.09 7.74 -19.47
N GLY A 116 -3.22 7.15 -19.87
CA GLY A 116 -4.47 7.12 -19.10
C GLY A 116 -4.89 5.69 -18.81
N LEU A 117 -5.97 5.54 -18.03
CA LEU A 117 -6.55 4.24 -17.70
C LEU A 117 -6.87 3.45 -18.99
N PRO A 118 -6.61 2.13 -19.01
CA PRO A 118 -6.91 1.28 -20.17
C PRO A 118 -8.37 1.43 -20.63
N THR A 119 -8.59 1.44 -21.94
CA THR A 119 -9.92 1.58 -22.55
C THR A 119 -10.56 0.25 -22.94
N THR A 120 -9.90 -0.87 -22.62
CA THR A 120 -10.39 -2.24 -22.84
C THR A 120 -10.21 -3.09 -21.59
N PRO A 121 -11.04 -4.12 -21.37
CA PRO A 121 -10.87 -5.06 -20.27
C PRO A 121 -9.44 -5.62 -20.23
N CYS A 122 -8.90 -5.77 -19.02
CA CYS A 122 -7.54 -6.26 -18.80
C CYS A 122 -7.62 -7.62 -18.11
N PRO A 123 -7.45 -8.74 -18.86
CA PRO A 123 -7.64 -10.08 -18.34
C PRO A 123 -6.79 -10.41 -17.11
N GLY A 124 -5.59 -9.82 -17.00
CA GLY A 124 -4.64 -10.02 -15.90
C GLY A 124 -4.58 -8.89 -14.87
N GLY A 125 -5.43 -7.88 -14.96
CA GLY A 125 -5.36 -6.69 -14.09
C GLY A 125 -4.78 -5.45 -14.76
N ILE A 126 -4.69 -4.36 -13.98
CA ILE A 126 -4.10 -3.09 -14.41
C ILE A 126 -2.85 -2.83 -13.56
N ARG A 127 -1.74 -2.45 -14.19
CA ARG A 127 -0.58 -1.89 -13.48
C ARG A 127 -0.60 -0.38 -13.64
N SER A 128 -0.61 0.37 -12.54
CA SER A 128 -0.28 1.80 -12.54
C SER A 128 1.18 1.99 -12.16
N GLN A 129 1.76 3.06 -12.68
CA GLN A 129 3.17 3.32 -12.56
C GLN A 129 3.44 4.82 -12.52
N ILE A 130 4.39 5.24 -11.69
CA ILE A 130 4.81 6.64 -11.59
C ILE A 130 6.30 6.80 -11.29
N ASN A 131 6.95 7.73 -11.99
CA ASN A 131 8.33 8.13 -11.76
C ASN A 131 8.36 9.40 -10.91
N PHE A 132 9.30 9.49 -9.97
CA PHE A 132 9.52 10.73 -9.23
C PHE A 132 10.60 11.62 -9.88
N PRO A 133 10.59 12.93 -9.59
CA PRO A 133 11.71 13.82 -9.84
C PRO A 133 13.05 13.26 -9.34
N THR A 134 14.12 13.46 -10.11
CA THR A 134 15.47 12.90 -9.83
C THR A 134 16.52 13.96 -9.55
N CYS A 135 16.13 15.23 -9.51
CA CYS A 135 17.03 16.36 -9.34
C CYS A 135 16.58 17.23 -8.17
N TRP A 136 17.50 17.58 -7.29
CA TRP A 136 17.26 18.34 -6.07
C TRP A 136 18.04 19.65 -6.04
N ASP A 137 17.47 20.69 -5.46
CA ASP A 137 18.12 21.99 -5.29
C ASP A 137 19.34 21.97 -4.35
N GLY A 138 19.55 20.87 -3.62
CA GLY A 138 20.67 20.69 -2.71
C GLY A 138 20.51 21.40 -1.37
N LYS A 139 19.34 21.99 -1.10
CA LYS A 139 19.11 22.86 0.06
C LYS A 139 17.83 22.51 0.82
N ASN A 140 16.69 22.43 0.14
CA ASN A 140 15.38 22.34 0.78
C ASN A 140 14.94 20.87 0.88
N LEU A 141 14.77 20.34 2.09
CA LEU A 141 14.24 18.99 2.30
C LEU A 141 12.78 18.87 1.84
N ASP A 142 12.08 20.00 1.81
CA ASP A 142 10.72 20.12 1.32
C ASP A 142 10.37 21.59 1.00
N THR A 143 9.36 21.79 0.16
CA THR A 143 8.71 23.08 -0.09
C THR A 143 7.21 22.98 0.23
N PRO A 144 6.48 24.09 0.46
CA PRO A 144 5.05 24.03 0.82
C PRO A 144 4.17 23.24 -0.15
N ASN A 145 4.55 23.17 -1.43
CA ASN A 145 3.85 22.39 -2.46
C ASN A 145 4.45 20.99 -2.72
N HIS A 146 5.48 20.60 -1.96
CA HIS A 146 6.22 19.34 -2.08
C HIS A 146 6.88 19.07 -3.45
N LYS A 147 7.05 20.12 -4.27
CA LYS A 147 7.49 20.01 -5.67
C LYS A 147 8.58 21.01 -6.05
N ASP A 148 8.57 22.23 -5.53
CA ASP A 148 9.48 23.29 -5.98
C ASP A 148 10.97 23.03 -5.71
N HIS A 149 11.30 22.21 -4.73
CA HIS A 149 12.68 21.83 -4.40
C HIS A 149 13.22 20.67 -5.24
N VAL A 150 12.39 20.06 -6.09
CA VAL A 150 12.77 18.95 -6.98
C VAL A 150 12.40 19.20 -8.43
N ARG A 151 13.14 18.62 -9.37
CA ARG A 151 12.81 18.63 -10.81
C ARG A 151 13.04 17.26 -11.43
N TYR A 152 12.27 16.97 -12.46
CA TYR A 152 12.59 15.86 -13.35
C TYR A 152 13.89 16.19 -14.09
N ALA A 153 14.67 15.15 -14.41
CA ALA A 153 15.85 15.32 -15.24
C ALA A 153 15.48 15.89 -16.63
N ILE A 154 16.43 16.55 -17.26
CA ILE A 154 16.24 17.20 -18.56
C ILE A 154 15.77 16.15 -19.58
N ASN A 155 14.66 16.43 -20.25
CA ASN A 155 13.99 15.54 -21.21
C ASN A 155 13.48 14.20 -20.64
N ALA A 156 13.51 14.00 -19.32
CA ALA A 156 12.93 12.79 -18.72
C ALA A 156 11.45 12.68 -19.12
N SER A 157 11.04 11.52 -19.57
CA SER A 157 9.69 11.25 -20.08
C SER A 157 9.32 9.79 -19.85
N PHE A 158 8.15 9.41 -20.35
CA PHE A 158 7.74 8.02 -20.40
C PHE A 158 8.85 7.13 -21.02
N GLY A 159 9.37 6.16 -20.26
CA GLY A 159 10.41 5.24 -20.72
C GLY A 159 11.82 5.83 -20.88
N ASP A 160 12.01 7.13 -20.59
CA ASP A 160 13.30 7.83 -20.63
C ASP A 160 13.54 8.55 -19.30
N PHE A 161 14.61 8.21 -18.60
CA PHE A 161 14.92 8.80 -17.29
C PHE A 161 15.67 10.14 -17.37
N GLY A 162 15.86 10.68 -18.59
CA GLY A 162 16.42 12.00 -18.83
C GLY A 162 17.95 12.04 -18.86
N GLN A 163 18.48 13.23 -19.15
CA GLN A 163 19.90 13.49 -19.45
C GLN A 163 20.61 14.28 -18.34
N GLY A 164 20.29 13.98 -17.08
CA GLY A 164 20.85 14.65 -15.92
C GLY A 164 20.09 15.92 -15.51
N CYS A 165 20.65 16.64 -14.54
CA CYS A 165 19.91 17.65 -13.80
C CYS A 165 20.03 19.07 -14.35
N PRO A 166 18.94 19.87 -14.27
CA PRO A 166 19.00 21.28 -14.60
C PRO A 166 19.88 22.03 -13.58
N SER A 167 20.47 23.14 -14.00
CA SER A 167 21.36 23.95 -13.14
C SER A 167 20.69 24.48 -11.87
N THR A 168 19.36 24.61 -11.88
CA THR A 168 18.58 25.02 -10.71
C THR A 168 18.45 23.92 -9.65
N HIS A 169 18.65 22.65 -10.03
CA HIS A 169 18.50 21.47 -9.17
C HIS A 169 19.67 20.51 -9.37
N PRO A 170 20.91 20.91 -9.04
CA PRO A 170 22.10 20.25 -9.52
C PRO A 170 22.39 18.89 -8.85
N VAL A 171 21.70 18.52 -7.77
CA VAL A 171 21.97 17.29 -7.03
C VAL A 171 21.16 16.13 -7.61
N GLN A 172 21.86 15.14 -8.15
CA GLN A 172 21.26 13.90 -8.66
C GLN A 172 20.80 13.00 -7.50
N LEU A 173 19.50 12.76 -7.41
CA LEU A 173 18.88 11.81 -6.49
C LEU A 173 18.68 10.44 -7.18
N PRO A 174 18.41 9.36 -6.42
CA PRO A 174 17.96 8.10 -6.98
C PRO A 174 16.63 8.33 -7.70
N LEU A 175 16.42 7.63 -8.82
CA LEU A 175 15.09 7.52 -9.37
C LEU A 175 14.27 6.63 -8.45
N LEU A 176 13.36 7.27 -7.73
CA LEU A 176 12.26 6.60 -7.08
C LEU A 176 11.17 6.31 -8.09
N TYR A 177 10.78 5.05 -8.14
CA TYR A 177 9.90 4.53 -9.17
C TYR A 177 8.91 3.56 -8.52
N ILE A 178 7.60 3.74 -8.73
CA ILE A 178 6.56 2.94 -8.06
C ILE A 178 5.66 2.27 -9.09
N GLU A 179 5.41 0.98 -8.90
CA GLU A 179 4.38 0.21 -9.58
C GLU A 179 3.33 -0.29 -8.58
N THR A 180 2.06 -0.20 -8.95
CA THR A 180 0.95 -0.79 -8.20
C THR A 180 0.15 -1.68 -9.13
N TYR A 181 -0.10 -2.91 -8.69
CA TYR A 181 -0.86 -3.90 -9.44
C TYR A 181 -2.26 -3.98 -8.87
N TRP A 182 -3.26 -3.70 -9.70
CA TRP A 182 -4.67 -3.70 -9.37
C TRP A 182 -5.32 -4.95 -9.92
N ASP A 183 -5.89 -5.78 -9.05
CA ASP A 183 -6.65 -6.96 -9.44
C ASP A 183 -8.03 -6.53 -9.93
N THR A 184 -8.09 -6.22 -11.23
CA THR A 184 -9.34 -5.86 -11.90
C THR A 184 -10.07 -7.06 -12.49
N THR A 185 -9.58 -8.28 -12.28
CA THR A 185 -10.03 -9.47 -13.02
C THR A 185 -11.49 -9.80 -12.76
N ALA A 186 -11.94 -9.63 -11.51
CA ALA A 186 -13.32 -9.81 -11.08
C ALA A 186 -14.32 -8.82 -11.72
N PHE A 187 -13.83 -7.72 -12.32
CA PHE A 187 -14.66 -6.67 -12.91
C PHE A 187 -14.68 -6.69 -14.44
N ASN A 188 -14.00 -7.65 -15.10
CA ASN A 188 -13.90 -7.70 -16.56
C ASN A 188 -15.26 -7.87 -17.27
N SER A 189 -16.22 -8.56 -16.64
CA SER A 189 -17.60 -8.68 -17.15
C SER A 189 -18.46 -7.42 -16.91
N GLY A 190 -17.99 -6.50 -16.07
CA GLY A 190 -18.70 -5.28 -15.67
C GLY A 190 -18.50 -4.09 -16.61
N TRP A 191 -17.78 -4.27 -17.72
CA TRP A 191 -17.56 -3.24 -18.74
C TRP A 191 -18.80 -3.10 -19.63
N GLN A 192 -19.36 -1.90 -19.69
CA GLN A 192 -20.59 -1.65 -20.45
C GLN A 192 -20.31 -0.76 -21.66
N ASN A 193 -20.79 -1.18 -22.83
CA ASN A 193 -20.67 -0.40 -24.08
C ASN A 193 -19.23 0.05 -24.40
N GLY A 194 -18.22 -0.74 -24.00
CA GLY A 194 -16.80 -0.38 -24.16
C GLY A 194 -16.31 0.74 -23.24
N LYS A 195 -17.09 1.16 -22.24
CA LYS A 195 -16.70 2.20 -21.28
C LYS A 195 -15.83 1.63 -20.17
N GLN A 196 -14.70 2.30 -19.94
CA GLN A 196 -13.79 2.09 -18.80
C GLN A 196 -14.52 2.42 -17.46
N PRO A 197 -14.67 1.46 -16.52
CA PRO A 197 -15.49 1.62 -15.31
C PRO A 197 -14.72 1.99 -14.02
N PHE A 198 -13.41 2.19 -14.09
CA PHE A 198 -12.54 2.46 -12.96
C PHE A 198 -12.34 3.96 -12.76
N VAL A 199 -12.27 4.34 -11.49
CA VAL A 199 -12.11 5.73 -11.05
C VAL A 199 -11.13 5.75 -9.88
N TRP A 200 -10.19 6.70 -9.90
CA TRP A 200 -9.33 6.92 -8.75
C TRP A 200 -10.11 7.56 -7.60
N ALA A 201 -9.67 7.33 -6.37
CA ALA A 201 -10.33 7.81 -5.15
C ALA A 201 -10.54 9.34 -5.07
N MET A 202 -9.81 10.15 -5.83
CA MET A 202 -10.02 11.61 -5.95
C MET A 202 -11.00 12.00 -7.08
N GLY A 203 -11.74 11.02 -7.63
CA GLY A 203 -12.75 11.25 -8.65
C GLY A 203 -12.20 11.41 -10.07
N ASP A 204 -11.03 10.83 -10.38
CA ASP A 204 -10.48 10.82 -11.73
C ASP A 204 -10.83 9.52 -12.48
N PRO A 205 -11.72 9.55 -13.49
CA PRO A 205 -12.04 8.39 -14.32
C PRO A 205 -11.12 8.26 -15.56
N THR A 206 -10.12 9.13 -15.71
CA THR A 206 -9.29 9.22 -16.92
C THR A 206 -7.90 8.61 -16.73
N GLY A 207 -7.35 8.65 -15.52
CA GLY A 207 -6.03 8.14 -15.17
C GLY A 207 -4.96 9.22 -15.04
N TYR A 208 -5.16 10.39 -15.66
CA TYR A 208 -4.15 11.45 -15.71
C TYR A 208 -3.90 12.14 -14.37
N GLY A 209 -4.82 11.99 -13.41
CA GLY A 209 -4.70 12.50 -12.05
C GLY A 209 -3.93 11.58 -11.09
N TYR A 210 -3.35 10.48 -11.57
CA TYR A 210 -2.53 9.59 -10.74
C TYR A 210 -1.33 10.37 -10.19
N HIS A 211 -1.03 10.16 -8.91
CA HIS A 211 0.04 10.87 -8.21
C HIS A 211 0.56 9.97 -7.10
N ALA A 212 1.72 10.33 -6.56
CA ALA A 212 2.31 9.60 -5.45
C ALA A 212 3.13 10.51 -4.56
N ASP A 213 3.16 10.13 -3.29
CA ASP A 213 3.89 10.84 -2.25
C ASP A 213 5.04 9.96 -1.76
N TYR A 214 6.17 10.59 -1.46
CA TYR A 214 7.33 9.95 -0.85
C TYR A 214 7.77 10.71 0.39
N MET A 215 8.06 9.96 1.45
CA MET A 215 8.72 10.47 2.64
C MET A 215 9.89 9.56 3.02
N MET A 216 11.07 10.16 3.14
CA MET A 216 12.29 9.45 3.47
C MET A 216 12.24 8.88 4.90
N GLY A 217 12.51 7.58 5.03
CA GLY A 217 12.66 6.87 6.30
C GLY A 217 13.76 5.81 6.25
N TRP A 218 14.77 6.00 5.41
CA TRP A 218 15.98 5.18 5.43
C TRP A 218 16.98 5.70 6.49
N PRO A 219 17.84 4.86 7.05
CA PRO A 219 19.12 5.32 7.54
C PRO A 219 19.93 5.88 6.37
N GLU A 220 20.33 7.15 6.47
CA GLU A 220 20.91 7.90 5.35
C GLU A 220 22.22 7.26 4.82
N ASP A 221 23.05 6.78 5.75
CA ASP A 221 24.29 6.07 5.46
C ASP A 221 24.06 4.74 4.73
N VAL A 222 23.05 3.97 5.15
CA VAL A 222 22.69 2.70 4.50
C VAL A 222 22.21 2.94 3.07
N LEU A 223 21.31 3.90 2.86
CA LEU A 223 20.82 4.18 1.50
C LEU A 223 21.95 4.68 0.60
N GLN A 224 22.83 5.56 1.10
CA GLN A 224 23.98 6.01 0.31
C GLN A 224 24.92 4.85 -0.02
N ASN A 225 25.24 4.00 0.94
CA ASN A 225 26.06 2.81 0.71
C ASN A 225 25.42 1.86 -0.32
N ALA A 226 24.09 1.70 -0.29
CA ALA A 226 23.38 0.91 -1.29
C ALA A 226 23.46 1.55 -2.68
N MET A 227 23.31 2.87 -2.78
CA MET A 227 23.47 3.60 -4.06
C MET A 227 24.88 3.44 -4.63
N ASP A 228 25.90 3.41 -3.77
CA ASP A 228 27.31 3.31 -4.18
C ASP A 228 27.74 1.87 -4.56
N GLN A 229 27.21 0.85 -3.87
CA GLN A 229 27.74 -0.52 -3.93
C GLN A 229 26.80 -1.52 -4.61
N CYS A 230 25.50 -1.28 -4.58
CA CYS A 230 24.50 -2.26 -5.00
C CYS A 230 24.15 -2.08 -6.46
N THR A 231 24.96 -2.74 -7.27
CA THR A 231 25.10 -2.49 -8.70
C THR A 231 24.59 -3.69 -9.52
N ASP A 232 23.80 -4.58 -8.94
CA ASP A 232 23.21 -5.68 -9.70
C ASP A 232 22.21 -5.16 -10.76
N TYR A 233 22.29 -5.68 -11.98
CA TYR A 233 21.40 -5.24 -13.06
C TYR A 233 19.97 -5.75 -12.87
N GLY A 234 19.81 -6.95 -12.26
CA GLY A 234 18.51 -7.52 -11.94
C GLY A 234 17.88 -6.97 -10.66
N GLY A 235 18.57 -6.03 -10.00
CA GLY A 235 18.22 -5.42 -8.72
C GLY A 235 17.86 -6.41 -7.63
N GLN A 236 18.56 -7.55 -7.61
CA GLN A 236 18.43 -8.56 -6.57
C GLN A 236 18.96 -8.02 -5.25
N VAL A 237 18.08 -7.92 -4.24
CA VAL A 237 18.46 -7.46 -2.88
C VAL A 237 19.54 -8.35 -2.27
N SER A 238 19.51 -9.66 -2.54
CA SER A 238 20.52 -10.61 -2.07
C SER A 238 21.93 -10.35 -2.61
N SER A 239 22.06 -9.61 -3.72
CA SER A 239 23.34 -9.19 -4.28
C SER A 239 23.88 -7.89 -3.65
N CYS A 240 23.14 -7.29 -2.71
CA CYS A 240 23.47 -6.04 -2.06
C CYS A 240 23.87 -6.30 -0.58
N PRO A 241 25.17 -6.26 -0.23
CA PRO A 241 25.65 -6.70 1.09
C PRO A 241 25.23 -5.77 2.25
N VAL A 242 24.74 -4.57 1.95
CA VAL A 242 24.33 -3.57 2.95
C VAL A 242 22.82 -3.58 3.22
N LEU A 243 22.05 -4.45 2.56
CA LEU A 243 20.61 -4.55 2.72
C LEU A 243 20.20 -5.93 3.22
N HIS A 244 19.23 -5.96 4.13
CA HIS A 244 18.68 -7.21 4.65
C HIS A 244 17.22 -7.37 4.24
N THR A 245 16.79 -8.61 4.03
CA THR A 245 15.40 -8.93 3.70
C THR A 245 14.64 -9.45 4.92
N ARG A 246 13.35 -9.14 5.02
CA ARG A 246 12.43 -9.73 6.00
C ARG A 246 11.44 -10.71 5.38
N ALA A 247 10.80 -11.52 6.22
CA ALA A 247 9.81 -12.50 5.76
C ALA A 247 8.49 -11.82 5.34
N ASP A 248 7.78 -12.43 4.39
CA ASP A 248 6.49 -11.92 3.90
C ASP A 248 5.45 -11.78 5.02
N GLN A 249 5.46 -12.70 5.99
CA GLN A 249 4.54 -12.64 7.12
C GLN A 249 4.80 -11.42 8.02
N ASP A 250 6.06 -11.03 8.23
CA ASP A 250 6.40 -9.85 9.03
C ASP A 250 5.91 -8.56 8.36
N MET A 251 6.01 -8.49 7.03
CA MET A 251 5.44 -7.38 6.26
C MET A 251 3.92 -7.36 6.36
N ASN A 252 3.28 -8.51 6.22
CA ASN A 252 1.82 -8.65 6.25
C ASN A 252 1.22 -8.36 7.63
N ASP A 253 2.00 -8.57 8.70
CA ASP A 253 1.60 -8.27 10.07
C ASP A 253 1.75 -6.76 10.40
N CYS A 254 2.67 -6.06 9.73
CA CYS A 254 2.89 -4.63 9.95
C CYS A 254 1.80 -3.77 9.28
N ALA A 255 0.75 -3.41 10.02
CA ALA A 255 -0.27 -2.47 9.57
C ALA A 255 -0.79 -1.56 10.69
N ALA A 256 -1.22 -0.36 10.32
CA ALA A 256 -1.84 0.60 11.24
C ALA A 256 -3.37 0.62 11.07
N PRO A 257 -4.15 0.68 12.16
CA PRO A 257 -5.60 0.80 12.07
C PRO A 257 -6.00 2.11 11.34
N PRO A 258 -7.14 2.12 10.64
CA PRO A 258 -7.62 3.32 9.97
C PRO A 258 -7.84 4.43 11.00
N ARG A 259 -7.45 5.64 10.63
CA ARG A 259 -7.60 6.82 11.51
C ARG A 259 -8.61 7.85 11.00
N VAL A 260 -9.07 7.74 9.76
CA VAL A 260 -10.18 8.52 9.21
C VAL A 260 -11.45 7.72 9.46
N ASP A 261 -12.43 8.35 10.11
CA ASP A 261 -13.73 7.76 10.41
C ASP A 261 -14.64 7.80 9.18
N GLU A 262 -14.35 6.91 8.22
CA GLU A 262 -15.16 6.73 7.01
C GLU A 262 -15.20 5.26 6.61
N VAL A 263 -16.28 4.85 5.93
CA VAL A 263 -16.38 3.52 5.33
C VAL A 263 -15.67 3.54 3.97
N PHE A 264 -14.63 2.73 3.83
CA PHE A 264 -13.81 2.66 2.61
C PHE A 264 -13.68 1.23 2.02
N GLU A 265 -14.30 0.24 2.66
CA GLU A 265 -14.37 -1.14 2.19
C GLU A 265 -15.82 -1.54 1.91
N GLY A 266 -16.00 -2.55 1.05
CA GLY A 266 -17.33 -2.92 0.57
C GLY A 266 -17.88 -1.97 -0.49
N TRP A 267 -19.18 -2.10 -0.78
CA TRP A 267 -19.86 -1.23 -1.73
C TRP A 267 -20.26 0.08 -1.07
N THR A 268 -19.93 1.21 -1.69
CA THR A 268 -20.25 2.55 -1.21
C THR A 268 -21.02 3.34 -2.28
N GLU A 269 -21.87 4.27 -1.86
CA GLU A 269 -22.60 5.15 -2.79
C GLU A 269 -21.74 6.30 -3.32
N THR A 270 -20.69 6.66 -2.56
CA THR A 270 -19.76 7.74 -2.90
C THR A 270 -18.32 7.26 -2.74
N LEU A 271 -17.39 7.91 -3.44
CA LEU A 271 -15.96 7.70 -3.21
C LEU A 271 -15.56 8.25 -1.82
N PRO A 272 -14.55 7.66 -1.16
CA PRO A 272 -14.00 8.18 0.09
C PRO A 272 -13.70 9.70 0.01
N GLY A 273 -13.99 10.42 1.09
CA GLY A 273 -13.94 11.89 1.13
C GLY A 273 -15.01 12.61 0.30
N CYS A 274 -16.09 11.91 -0.11
CA CYS A 274 -17.13 12.38 -1.03
C CYS A 274 -16.59 12.94 -2.36
N ASN A 275 -15.49 12.40 -2.88
CA ASN A 275 -14.90 12.94 -4.10
C ASN A 275 -15.84 12.69 -5.30
N PRO A 276 -16.35 13.73 -5.98
CA PRO A 276 -17.20 13.54 -7.14
C PRO A 276 -16.38 13.07 -8.33
N VAL A 277 -16.97 12.21 -9.17
CA VAL A 277 -16.34 11.81 -10.44
C VAL A 277 -16.33 12.99 -11.40
N GLN A 278 -15.14 13.41 -11.84
CA GLN A 278 -14.94 14.56 -12.73
C GLN A 278 -14.22 14.09 -14.00
N PRO A 279 -14.90 13.90 -15.14
CA PRO A 279 -14.31 13.30 -16.34
C PRO A 279 -13.40 14.23 -17.15
N GLY A 280 -13.36 15.53 -16.84
CA GLY A 280 -12.57 16.51 -17.60
C GLY A 280 -13.17 16.84 -18.97
N PRO A 281 -12.36 17.35 -19.93
CA PRO A 281 -10.89 17.43 -19.91
C PRO A 281 -10.33 18.58 -19.07
N ALA A 282 -11.18 19.50 -18.59
CA ALA A 282 -10.76 20.55 -17.68
C ALA A 282 -10.15 19.96 -16.40
N ARG A 283 -9.24 20.72 -15.77
CA ARG A 283 -8.70 20.35 -14.46
C ARG A 283 -9.85 20.18 -13.47
N ALA A 284 -9.74 19.17 -12.62
CA ALA A 284 -10.73 18.94 -11.56
C ALA A 284 -10.71 20.09 -10.54
N THR A 285 -11.87 20.32 -9.93
CA THR A 285 -12.04 21.31 -8.87
C THR A 285 -12.20 20.60 -7.51
N PRO A 286 -11.73 21.22 -6.41
CA PRO A 286 -11.97 20.69 -5.06
C PRO A 286 -13.47 20.62 -4.75
N SER A 287 -13.90 19.54 -4.10
CA SER A 287 -15.26 19.40 -3.54
C SER A 287 -15.22 19.62 -2.03
N SER A 288 -16.25 20.28 -1.48
CA SER A 288 -16.37 20.53 -0.04
C SER A 288 -17.83 20.57 0.40
N GLY A 289 -18.10 20.49 1.71
CA GLY A 289 -19.45 20.67 2.27
C GLY A 289 -20.34 19.42 2.28
N CYS A 290 -19.81 18.24 1.96
CA CYS A 290 -20.57 16.98 1.97
C CYS A 290 -20.57 16.25 3.34
N GLY A 291 -19.89 16.78 4.35
CA GLY A 291 -19.72 16.11 5.65
C GLY A 291 -18.60 15.07 5.72
N ALA A 292 -17.71 14.99 4.72
CA ALA A 292 -16.52 14.14 4.79
C ALA A 292 -15.64 14.50 6.01
N PRO A 293 -15.03 13.49 6.67
CA PRO A 293 -14.07 13.75 7.72
C PRO A 293 -12.92 14.63 7.21
N THR A 294 -12.64 15.72 7.93
CA THR A 294 -11.54 16.65 7.62
C THR A 294 -10.33 16.47 8.54
N THR A 295 -10.42 15.53 9.48
CA THR A 295 -9.40 15.28 10.51
C THR A 295 -9.18 13.79 10.73
N THR A 296 -8.12 13.47 11.47
CA THR A 296 -7.87 12.12 11.96
C THR A 296 -8.25 11.94 13.39
N LEU A 297 -8.65 10.72 13.71
CA LEU A 297 -8.60 10.19 15.06
C LEU A 297 -7.13 10.03 15.54
N PRO A 298 -6.82 10.39 16.79
CA PRO A 298 -5.55 10.06 17.45
C PRO A 298 -5.22 8.56 17.39
N ALA A 299 -3.92 8.24 17.32
CA ALA A 299 -3.46 6.84 17.20
C ALA A 299 -3.88 5.95 18.40
N ASN A 300 -4.05 6.53 19.59
CA ASN A 300 -4.52 5.82 20.79
C ASN A 300 -6.05 5.67 20.87
N GLN A 301 -6.80 6.16 19.88
CA GLN A 301 -8.26 6.07 19.82
C GLN A 301 -8.76 5.13 18.71
N VAL A 302 -7.85 4.49 17.99
CA VAL A 302 -8.17 3.62 16.85
C VAL A 302 -7.73 2.18 17.14
N SER A 303 -8.51 1.22 16.65
CA SER A 303 -8.27 -0.20 16.86
C SER A 303 -8.77 -1.00 15.66
N TRP A 304 -8.14 -2.15 15.42
CA TRP A 304 -8.67 -3.16 14.50
C TRP A 304 -9.88 -3.90 15.08
N PHE A 305 -10.07 -3.82 16.40
CA PHE A 305 -11.05 -4.61 17.13
C PHE A 305 -12.23 -3.73 17.51
N LYS A 306 -13.43 -4.20 17.17
CA LYS A 306 -14.67 -3.54 17.55
C LYS A 306 -14.88 -3.65 19.06
N SER A 307 -15.23 -2.55 19.70
CA SER A 307 -15.53 -2.48 21.14
C SER A 307 -17.00 -2.18 21.37
N GLY A 308 -17.46 -2.29 22.63
CA GLY A 308 -18.83 -1.93 23.02
C GLY A 308 -19.88 -2.93 22.54
N ILE A 309 -19.52 -4.21 22.40
CA ILE A 309 -20.43 -5.28 22.03
C ILE A 309 -20.92 -5.97 23.31
N ASP A 310 -22.23 -5.99 23.54
CA ASP A 310 -22.82 -6.48 24.79
C ASP A 310 -22.37 -7.92 25.15
N GLY A 311 -21.60 -8.02 26.22
CA GLY A 311 -21.13 -9.28 26.79
C GLY A 311 -19.95 -9.92 26.05
N TRP A 312 -19.28 -9.19 25.16
CA TRP A 312 -18.09 -9.64 24.43
C TRP A 312 -16.98 -8.61 24.47
N GLU A 313 -15.76 -9.07 24.77
CA GLU A 313 -14.56 -8.25 24.73
C GLU A 313 -13.58 -8.79 23.68
N ALA A 314 -12.85 -7.88 23.05
CA ALA A 314 -11.78 -8.26 22.13
C ALA A 314 -10.57 -8.77 22.91
N VAL A 315 -10.13 -9.99 22.58
CA VAL A 315 -8.89 -10.57 23.12
C VAL A 315 -7.68 -10.08 22.31
N GLY A 316 -7.85 -9.97 20.99
CA GLY A 316 -6.83 -9.45 20.08
C GLY A 316 -6.71 -10.25 18.78
N CYS A 317 -5.61 -10.03 18.07
CA CYS A 317 -5.29 -10.72 16.83
C CYS A 317 -4.34 -11.89 17.09
N ALA A 318 -4.72 -13.09 16.69
CA ALA A 318 -4.02 -14.34 17.01
C ALA A 318 -3.50 -15.05 15.75
N ALA A 319 -2.32 -15.65 15.83
CA ALA A 319 -1.75 -16.45 14.75
C ALA A 319 -2.50 -17.79 14.59
N GLU A 320 -3.13 -17.97 13.43
CA GLU A 320 -3.77 -19.24 13.04
C GLU A 320 -3.34 -19.64 11.62
N PRO A 321 -2.15 -20.26 11.48
CA PRO A 321 -1.65 -20.76 10.21
C PRO A 321 -2.54 -21.86 9.62
N ALA A 322 -2.38 -22.13 8.32
CA ALA A 322 -3.07 -23.22 7.65
C ALA A 322 -2.88 -24.57 8.38
N GLY A 323 -3.98 -25.31 8.55
CA GLY A 323 -3.98 -26.61 9.22
C GLY A 323 -4.00 -26.59 10.75
N GLN A 324 -3.98 -25.41 11.38
CA GLN A 324 -4.21 -25.24 12.82
C GLN A 324 -5.57 -24.56 13.06
N LEU A 325 -6.37 -25.11 13.96
CA LEU A 325 -7.59 -24.47 14.46
C LEU A 325 -7.38 -24.08 15.92
N LEU A 326 -7.44 -22.78 16.21
CA LEU A 326 -7.36 -22.28 17.58
C LEU A 326 -8.67 -22.51 18.34
N LEU A 327 -9.79 -22.53 17.62
CA LEU A 327 -11.13 -22.70 18.17
C LEU A 327 -11.79 -23.94 17.54
N THR A 328 -11.99 -24.99 18.35
CA THR A 328 -12.38 -26.32 17.88
C THR A 328 -13.87 -26.66 18.09
N GLY A 329 -14.68 -25.70 18.56
CA GLY A 329 -16.13 -25.82 18.75
C GLY A 329 -16.97 -25.66 17.47
N GLY A 330 -16.32 -25.69 16.30
CA GLY A 330 -16.94 -25.68 14.99
C GLY A 330 -16.84 -24.34 14.25
N THR A 331 -16.94 -24.42 12.92
CA THR A 331 -16.73 -23.31 11.99
C THR A 331 -17.95 -23.13 11.08
N THR A 332 -18.28 -21.88 10.76
CA THR A 332 -19.28 -21.49 9.75
C THR A 332 -18.70 -20.42 8.83
N SER A 333 -19.21 -20.34 7.60
CA SER A 333 -18.84 -19.28 6.65
C SER A 333 -20.09 -18.62 6.09
N SER A 334 -20.03 -17.30 5.88
CA SER A 334 -21.14 -16.51 5.33
C SER A 334 -20.62 -15.39 4.45
N SER A 335 -21.32 -15.11 3.34
CA SER A 335 -21.09 -13.91 2.52
C SER A 335 -21.57 -12.62 3.19
N GLY A 336 -22.42 -12.71 4.22
CA GLY A 336 -22.88 -11.60 5.04
C GLY A 336 -22.32 -11.65 6.47
N MET A 337 -21.09 -12.16 6.64
CA MET A 337 -20.46 -12.25 7.97
C MET A 337 -20.18 -10.86 8.54
N THR A 338 -20.66 -10.60 9.75
CA THR A 338 -20.26 -9.48 10.63
C THR A 338 -19.68 -10.01 11.94
N ILE A 339 -19.04 -9.16 12.74
CA ILE A 339 -18.57 -9.54 14.07
C ILE A 339 -19.76 -10.06 14.90
N GLU A 340 -20.85 -9.31 15.02
CA GLU A 340 -22.03 -9.67 15.82
C GLU A 340 -22.64 -11.01 15.41
N SER A 341 -22.72 -11.27 14.10
CA SER A 341 -23.29 -12.51 13.59
C SER A 341 -22.49 -13.74 14.05
N CYS A 342 -21.15 -13.62 14.10
CA CYS A 342 -20.29 -14.68 14.62
C CYS A 342 -20.42 -14.83 16.14
N LEU A 343 -20.38 -13.71 16.87
CA LEU A 343 -20.51 -13.70 18.33
C LEU A 343 -21.84 -14.32 18.77
N SER A 344 -22.94 -13.96 18.09
CA SER A 344 -24.27 -14.53 18.31
C SER A 344 -24.30 -16.03 18.02
N THR A 345 -23.66 -16.46 16.93
CA THR A 345 -23.54 -17.89 16.58
C THR A 345 -22.82 -18.68 17.68
N CYS A 346 -21.68 -18.19 18.17
CA CYS A 346 -20.93 -18.89 19.21
C CYS A 346 -21.67 -18.89 20.56
N LYS A 347 -22.32 -17.76 20.90
CA LYS A 347 -23.18 -17.67 22.08
C LYS A 347 -24.33 -18.68 22.04
N SER A 348 -24.98 -18.85 20.87
CA SER A 348 -26.08 -19.81 20.70
C SER A 348 -25.64 -21.27 20.90
N LYS A 349 -24.36 -21.57 20.66
CA LYS A 349 -23.74 -22.88 20.90
C LYS A 349 -23.24 -23.05 22.34
N GLY A 350 -23.40 -22.03 23.20
CA GLY A 350 -22.87 -22.02 24.57
C GLY A 350 -21.34 -21.97 24.60
N LEU A 351 -20.69 -21.42 23.58
CA LEU A 351 -19.23 -21.37 23.44
C LEU A 351 -18.69 -19.99 23.82
N ARG A 352 -17.65 -19.99 24.67
CA ARG A 352 -17.06 -18.76 25.26
C ARG A 352 -16.31 -17.89 24.26
N PHE A 353 -15.61 -18.50 23.30
CA PHE A 353 -14.74 -17.80 22.35
C PHE A 353 -15.34 -17.83 20.95
N ALA A 354 -15.16 -16.72 20.26
CA ALA A 354 -15.50 -16.53 18.87
C ALA A 354 -14.28 -15.95 18.15
N GLY A 355 -14.03 -16.42 16.94
CA GLY A 355 -12.90 -16.01 16.13
C GLY A 355 -13.33 -15.77 14.70
N LEU A 356 -12.88 -14.66 14.10
CA LEU A 356 -13.19 -14.33 12.71
C LEU A 356 -11.94 -14.33 11.85
N LYS A 357 -12.06 -14.90 10.65
CA LYS A 357 -10.97 -15.07 9.67
C LYS A 357 -11.46 -14.78 8.26
N ASN A 358 -10.56 -14.25 7.42
CA ASN A 358 -10.79 -14.03 5.98
C ASN A 358 -12.02 -13.17 5.63
N GLY A 359 -12.53 -12.37 6.57
CA GLY A 359 -13.72 -11.56 6.35
C GLY A 359 -15.05 -12.32 6.40
N ASN A 360 -15.04 -13.66 6.36
CA ASN A 360 -16.23 -14.46 6.09
C ASN A 360 -16.38 -15.72 6.95
N THR A 361 -15.36 -16.09 7.71
CA THR A 361 -15.32 -17.35 8.45
C THR A 361 -15.39 -17.06 9.94
N CYS A 362 -16.29 -17.77 10.63
CA CYS A 362 -16.49 -17.71 12.06
C CYS A 362 -16.15 -19.07 12.68
N SER A 363 -15.31 -19.07 13.71
CA SER A 363 -14.95 -20.26 14.49
C SER A 363 -15.28 -20.03 15.95
N CYS A 364 -15.79 -21.07 16.63
CA CYS A 364 -16.21 -20.99 18.02
C CYS A 364 -15.41 -21.98 18.89
N GLY A 365 -15.26 -21.71 20.18
CA GLY A 365 -14.57 -22.63 21.09
C GLY A 365 -14.78 -22.30 22.56
N ASN A 366 -14.38 -23.21 23.46
CA ASN A 366 -14.40 -22.97 24.91
C ASN A 366 -13.02 -22.72 25.51
N THR A 367 -11.97 -23.03 24.75
CA THR A 367 -10.57 -22.82 25.12
C THR A 367 -9.90 -22.03 24.02
N PHE A 368 -8.94 -21.19 24.41
CA PHE A 368 -8.13 -20.40 23.50
C PHE A 368 -6.73 -20.27 24.09
N ASP A 369 -5.71 -20.52 23.27
CA ASP A 369 -4.30 -20.33 23.63
C ASP A 369 -3.92 -18.86 23.43
N THR A 370 -3.86 -18.10 24.52
CA THR A 370 -3.54 -16.67 24.49
C THR A 370 -2.10 -16.39 24.09
N SER A 371 -1.20 -17.38 24.12
CA SER A 371 0.17 -17.22 23.63
C SER A 371 0.25 -16.96 22.12
N LYS A 372 -0.86 -17.18 21.40
CA LYS A 372 -0.96 -16.91 19.97
C LYS A 372 -1.29 -15.46 19.63
N VAL A 373 -1.62 -14.64 20.63
CA VAL A 373 -1.96 -13.21 20.44
C VAL A 373 -0.68 -12.37 20.37
N SER A 374 -0.65 -11.40 19.45
CA SER A 374 0.41 -10.40 19.41
C SER A 374 -0.16 -9.03 19.05
N THR A 375 0.35 -7.98 19.69
CA THR A 375 0.03 -6.58 19.36
C THR A 375 0.61 -6.16 18.01
N ASN A 376 1.58 -6.91 17.49
CA ASN A 376 2.18 -6.64 16.18
C ASN A 376 1.39 -7.26 15.04
N TYR A 377 0.36 -8.06 15.32
CA TYR A 377 -0.45 -8.70 14.27
C TYR A 377 -1.61 -7.82 13.83
N ALA A 378 -1.74 -7.68 12.52
CA ALA A 378 -2.87 -7.01 11.91
C ALA A 378 -3.98 -8.00 11.55
N CYS A 379 -5.16 -7.82 12.15
CA CYS A 379 -6.39 -8.50 11.78
C CYS A 379 -7.27 -7.51 11.01
N ASN A 380 -6.86 -7.27 9.76
CA ASN A 380 -7.26 -6.08 9.03
C ASN A 380 -8.15 -6.38 7.81
N ILE A 381 -8.56 -7.62 7.55
CA ILE A 381 -9.50 -7.91 6.46
C ILE A 381 -10.91 -7.47 6.86
N ALA A 382 -11.57 -6.66 6.04
CA ALA A 382 -12.94 -6.21 6.31
C ALA A 382 -13.93 -7.38 6.34
N CYS A 383 -14.96 -7.27 7.17
CA CYS A 383 -16.05 -8.23 7.20
C CYS A 383 -16.85 -8.18 5.88
N LYS A 384 -17.26 -9.34 5.35
CA LYS A 384 -18.02 -9.38 4.09
C LYS A 384 -19.43 -8.79 4.21
N GLY A 385 -20.01 -8.85 5.42
CA GLY A 385 -21.32 -8.27 5.73
C GLY A 385 -21.26 -6.81 6.19
N ASP A 386 -20.09 -6.30 6.58
CA ASP A 386 -19.91 -4.92 7.04
C ASP A 386 -18.49 -4.41 6.74
N GLY A 387 -18.37 -3.45 5.82
CA GLY A 387 -17.09 -2.85 5.44
C GLY A 387 -16.45 -1.94 6.51
N GLY A 388 -17.20 -1.56 7.55
CA GLY A 388 -16.71 -0.78 8.68
C GLY A 388 -16.03 -1.62 9.77
N GLU A 389 -16.08 -2.94 9.66
CA GLU A 389 -15.55 -3.89 10.66
C GLU A 389 -14.42 -4.76 10.11
N PHE A 390 -13.53 -5.23 10.98
CA PHE A 390 -12.43 -6.12 10.60
C PHE A 390 -12.59 -7.53 11.19
N CYS A 391 -12.58 -8.52 10.29
CA CYS A 391 -12.87 -9.93 10.51
C CYS A 391 -11.62 -10.81 10.23
N GLY A 392 -10.50 -10.48 10.87
CA GLY A 392 -9.27 -11.31 10.87
C GLY A 392 -8.31 -11.03 9.71
N ALA A 393 -7.49 -12.02 9.35
CA ALA A 393 -6.61 -12.00 8.17
C ALA A 393 -6.35 -13.42 7.63
N ALA A 394 -5.60 -13.57 6.53
CA ALA A 394 -5.30 -14.86 5.88
C ALA A 394 -4.85 -15.97 6.86
N ASN A 395 -3.92 -15.63 7.77
CA ASN A 395 -3.36 -16.52 8.79
C ASN A 395 -3.57 -15.98 10.21
N ARG A 396 -4.59 -15.13 10.39
CA ARG A 396 -4.88 -14.50 11.68
C ARG A 396 -6.36 -14.55 12.01
N LEU A 397 -6.65 -14.79 13.27
CA LEU A 397 -7.99 -14.81 13.83
C LEU A 397 -8.13 -13.57 14.71
N VAL A 398 -9.13 -12.72 14.46
CA VAL A 398 -9.55 -11.76 15.49
C VAL A 398 -10.41 -12.51 16.50
N VAL A 399 -10.04 -12.46 17.77
CA VAL A 399 -10.66 -13.29 18.82
C VAL A 399 -11.40 -12.42 19.82
N TYR A 400 -12.61 -12.85 20.14
CA TYR A 400 -13.47 -12.26 21.16
C TYR A 400 -13.83 -13.31 22.22
N ASN A 401 -14.08 -12.86 23.44
CA ASN A 401 -14.53 -13.73 24.53
C ASN A 401 -15.79 -13.19 25.22
N SER A 402 -16.70 -14.10 25.55
CA SER A 402 -17.85 -13.85 26.42
C SER A 402 -17.53 -14.32 27.83
N GLY A 403 -17.00 -13.43 28.68
CA GLY A 403 -16.66 -13.77 30.07
C GLY A 403 -15.59 -12.86 30.68
N ALA A 404 -15.01 -13.28 31.81
CA ALA A 404 -13.96 -12.53 32.50
C ALA A 404 -12.80 -12.15 31.56
N VAL A 405 -12.21 -10.97 31.79
CA VAL A 405 -11.05 -10.44 31.06
C VAL A 405 -9.98 -11.52 30.94
N VAL A 406 -9.58 -11.80 29.69
CA VAL A 406 -8.54 -12.78 29.39
C VAL A 406 -7.19 -12.06 29.41
N THR A 407 -6.27 -12.49 30.28
CA THR A 407 -4.91 -11.95 30.30
C THR A 407 -4.11 -12.49 29.12
N VAL A 408 -3.74 -11.62 28.20
CA VAL A 408 -2.77 -11.91 27.15
C VAL A 408 -1.36 -11.68 27.66
N PRO A 409 -0.37 -12.51 27.29
CA PRO A 409 1.02 -12.24 27.61
C PRO A 409 1.42 -10.84 27.10
N PRO A 410 2.19 -10.05 27.87
CA PRO A 410 2.75 -8.82 27.33
C PRO A 410 3.55 -9.15 26.07
N SER A 411 3.39 -8.32 25.04
CA SER A 411 4.15 -8.42 23.79
C SER A 411 5.62 -8.64 24.14
N GLN A 412 6.26 -9.68 23.60
CA GLN A 412 7.67 -9.88 23.86
C GLN A 412 8.43 -8.57 23.54
N PRO A 413 9.35 -8.12 24.43
CA PRO A 413 10.33 -7.13 24.03
C PRO A 413 11.03 -7.64 22.78
N THR A 414 11.26 -6.76 21.81
CA THR A 414 12.09 -7.02 20.63
C THR A 414 13.42 -7.63 21.07
N THR A 415 13.53 -8.95 21.01
CA THR A 415 14.78 -9.65 21.24
C THR A 415 15.63 -9.48 19.99
N THR A 416 16.83 -8.93 20.20
CA THR A 416 17.94 -8.86 19.25
C THR A 416 18.06 -10.15 18.42
N ALA A 417 18.21 -9.95 17.11
CA ALA A 417 18.27 -10.99 16.09
C ALA A 417 19.15 -12.18 16.46
N PRO A 418 18.68 -13.43 16.32
CA PRO A 418 19.56 -14.58 16.31
C PRO A 418 20.21 -14.74 14.93
N THR A 419 21.54 -14.79 14.92
CA THR A 419 22.34 -15.35 13.82
C THR A 419 21.96 -16.82 13.58
N GLY A 420 21.49 -17.17 12.37
CA GLY A 420 21.24 -18.57 11.99
C GLY A 420 20.70 -18.81 10.57
N SER A 421 21.63 -19.17 9.67
CA SER A 421 21.53 -19.98 8.43
C SER A 421 20.29 -19.92 7.50
N GLN A 422 20.54 -19.43 6.28
CA GLN A 422 19.69 -19.45 5.07
C GLN A 422 19.31 -20.86 4.56
N PRO A 423 18.18 -20.96 3.83
CA PRO A 423 18.08 -21.73 2.61
C PRO A 423 18.23 -20.83 1.37
N THR A 424 19.03 -21.31 0.41
CA THR A 424 19.23 -20.72 -0.92
C THR A 424 18.05 -21.05 -1.84
N GLY A 425 17.33 -20.01 -2.31
CA GLY A 425 16.36 -20.11 -3.38
C GLY A 425 16.58 -18.98 -4.39
N GLY A 426 17.50 -19.20 -5.33
CA GLY A 426 17.76 -18.27 -6.42
C GLY A 426 16.68 -18.37 -7.49
N ALA A 427 16.02 -17.26 -7.80
CA ALA A 427 15.14 -17.14 -8.96
C ALA A 427 15.78 -16.18 -9.97
N THR A 428 16.14 -16.73 -11.13
CA THR A 428 16.66 -15.99 -12.29
C THR A 428 15.53 -15.19 -12.94
N VAL A 429 15.76 -13.91 -13.26
CA VAL A 429 14.75 -13.01 -13.85
C VAL A 429 14.87 -12.95 -15.37
N ALA A 430 13.71 -13.02 -16.05
CA ALA A 430 13.57 -12.73 -17.48
C ALA A 430 13.35 -11.22 -17.74
N LYS A 431 13.93 -10.74 -18.85
CA LYS A 431 14.09 -9.34 -19.25
C LYS A 431 12.76 -8.63 -19.56
N TYR A 432 12.61 -7.39 -19.08
CA TYR A 432 11.65 -6.41 -19.62
C TYR A 432 12.31 -5.05 -19.86
N GLY A 433 12.11 -4.51 -21.07
CA GLY A 433 12.31 -3.10 -21.43
C GLY A 433 13.77 -2.64 -21.56
N GLN A 434 14.37 -2.81 -22.73
CA GLN A 434 15.66 -2.18 -23.06
C GLN A 434 15.50 -0.66 -23.15
N VAL A 435 16.13 0.07 -22.21
CA VAL A 435 16.66 1.41 -22.49
C VAL A 435 18.17 1.24 -22.47
N SER A 436 18.79 1.22 -23.65
CA SER A 436 20.24 1.16 -23.80
C SER A 436 20.82 2.44 -23.20
N ASN A 437 21.36 2.32 -21.97
CA ASN A 437 22.29 3.23 -21.26
C ASN A 437 22.04 3.36 -19.74
N LEU A 438 21.09 2.61 -19.16
CA LEU A 438 20.85 2.65 -17.71
C LEU A 438 21.77 1.72 -16.93
N ARG A 439 22.36 2.26 -15.85
CA ARG A 439 23.12 1.49 -14.87
C ARG A 439 22.27 1.22 -13.63
N ARG A 440 21.68 0.01 -13.58
CA ARG A 440 21.45 -0.81 -12.35
C ARG A 440 20.40 -0.25 -11.36
N ALA A 441 19.76 -1.14 -10.61
CA ALA A 441 18.60 -0.82 -9.76
C ALA A 441 18.66 -1.56 -8.42
N VAL A 442 18.11 -0.98 -7.35
CA VAL A 442 17.72 -1.69 -6.12
C VAL A 442 16.19 -1.82 -6.14
N VAL A 443 15.68 -3.05 -6.22
CA VAL A 443 14.24 -3.31 -6.18
C VAL A 443 13.79 -3.56 -4.76
N GLN A 444 12.80 -2.80 -4.35
CA GLN A 444 12.16 -2.88 -3.06
C GLN A 444 10.69 -3.26 -3.23
N ARG A 445 10.17 -3.98 -2.25
CA ARG A 445 8.78 -4.42 -2.24
C ARG A 445 8.13 -3.80 -1.02
N LEU A 446 6.97 -3.19 -1.20
CA LEU A 446 6.14 -2.68 -0.13
C LEU A 446 4.85 -3.47 -0.13
N THR A 447 4.38 -3.84 1.05
CA THR A 447 3.00 -4.23 1.26
C THR A 447 2.22 -2.99 1.71
N ASP A 448 1.00 -2.81 1.23
CA ASP A 448 0.18 -1.68 1.64
C ASP A 448 -1.14 -2.15 2.22
N LYS A 449 -1.43 -1.61 3.41
CA LYS A 449 -2.79 -1.36 3.86
C LYS A 449 -2.86 0.03 4.49
N PHE A 450 -3.20 1.02 3.65
CA PHE A 450 -3.97 2.25 3.89
C PHE A 450 -3.63 3.10 5.14
N MET A 451 -3.04 4.30 4.94
CA MET A 451 -3.81 5.56 4.89
C MET A 451 -2.96 6.85 4.79
N ARG A 452 -3.58 7.80 4.08
CA ARG A 452 -3.24 9.21 3.77
C ARG A 452 -2.96 10.07 5.00
N TYR A 453 -2.08 11.07 4.87
CA TYR A 453 -2.18 12.36 5.60
C TYR A 453 -1.55 13.55 4.85
N SER A 454 -2.39 14.42 4.25
CA SER A 454 -1.98 15.79 3.89
C SER A 454 -2.06 16.71 5.12
N ALA A 455 -1.27 17.79 5.08
CA ALA A 455 -0.86 18.62 6.21
C ALA A 455 -1.74 19.87 6.40
N ALA A 456 -1.75 20.40 7.63
CA ALA A 456 -1.96 21.83 7.89
C ALA A 456 -1.31 22.23 9.23
N ASP A 457 -0.33 23.12 9.16
CA ASP A 457 0.05 24.15 10.14
C ASP A 457 1.22 24.92 9.51
N LYS A 458 1.32 26.25 9.38
CA LYS A 458 0.47 27.43 9.65
C LYS A 458 1.24 28.64 9.06
N ALA A 459 0.52 29.73 8.79
CA ALA A 459 0.94 31.07 8.30
C ALA A 459 0.93 31.26 6.77
#